data_AF-X1P627-F1
#
_entry.id   AF-X1P627-F1
#
_cell.length_a   1.000
_cell.length_b   1.000
_cell.length_c   1.000
_cell.angle_alpha   90.00
_cell.angle_beta   90.00
_cell.angle_gamma   90.00
#
_symmetry.space_group_name_H-M   'P 1'
#
loop_
_entity.id
_entity.type
_entity.pdbx_description
1 polymer ?
#
loop_
_entity_poly.entity_id
_entity_poly.type
_entity_poly.pdbx_seq_one_letter_code
_entity_poly.pdbx_strand_id
1 'polypeptide(L)'
;MKNDIVVGQGYTQPPGSWHAEVVALKQAGKEAQSGVMYVTLEPCCHYGRTPPCTQAIIAAGIAEVHLAMLDANPLVSGRGKDKLEREGIKVYLGEHEEEAKKVNEAYTKFVTTGIPFVTAKFAVSLDGKIATKSGDSKWISGDEARKYVHNLRYTSDAIMAGVNTVLVDDPRLTARSCGGRGGTARKQPLRVIVDGKGRTPLTAQLFSEPGKTLLALGKFVTPEEKATF
;
A
#
# COMPACT_ATOMS: atom_id res chain seq x y z
N MET A 1 24.81 -7.99 -3.92
CA MET A 1 26.00 -8.31 -3.12
C MET A 1 27.10 -8.80 -4.05
N LYS A 2 28.34 -8.38 -3.81
CA LYS A 2 29.54 -8.89 -4.48
C LYS A 2 30.66 -8.99 -3.44
N ASN A 3 31.27 -10.16 -3.28
CA ASN A 3 32.32 -10.40 -2.26
C ASN A 3 31.92 -9.89 -0.87
N ASP A 4 30.70 -10.23 -0.43
CA ASP A 4 30.11 -9.80 0.84
C ASP A 4 29.92 -8.28 1.03
N ILE A 5 29.98 -7.51 -0.06
CA ILE A 5 29.76 -6.06 -0.06
C ILE A 5 28.44 -5.72 -0.77
N VAL A 6 27.69 -4.78 -0.19
CA VAL A 6 26.50 -4.19 -0.81
C VAL A 6 26.96 -3.21 -1.89
N VAL A 7 26.83 -3.60 -3.15
CA VAL A 7 27.19 -2.78 -4.32
C VAL A 7 25.99 -2.03 -4.91
N GLY A 8 24.76 -2.41 -4.53
CA GLY A 8 23.53 -1.76 -4.97
C GLY A 8 22.32 -2.18 -4.14
N GLN A 9 21.39 -1.25 -3.94
CA GLN A 9 20.16 -1.43 -3.19
C GLN A 9 19.03 -0.63 -3.87
N GLY A 10 17.80 -1.09 -3.71
CA GLY A 10 16.67 -0.46 -4.36
C GLY A 10 15.34 -0.87 -3.76
N TYR A 11 14.34 -0.01 -3.93
CA TYR A 11 12.94 -0.29 -3.65
C TYR A 11 12.10 0.15 -4.85
N THR A 12 10.92 -0.45 -5.01
CA THR A 12 10.02 -0.15 -6.12
C THR A 12 9.59 1.31 -6.09
N GLN A 13 9.83 2.01 -7.19
CA GLN A 13 9.46 3.42 -7.37
C GLN A 13 7.96 3.54 -7.71
N PRO A 14 7.37 4.76 -7.67
CA PRO A 14 5.96 4.95 -7.96
C PRO A 14 5.49 4.30 -9.27
N PRO A 15 4.21 3.88 -9.38
CA PRO A 15 3.74 3.06 -10.51
C PRO A 15 4.07 3.64 -11.88
N GLY A 16 4.61 2.79 -12.77
CA GLY A 16 5.12 3.19 -14.09
C GLY A 16 6.62 3.55 -14.10
N SER A 17 7.27 3.55 -12.92
CA SER A 17 8.72 3.68 -12.78
C SER A 17 9.38 2.32 -12.52
N TRP A 18 10.68 2.34 -12.22
CA TRP A 18 11.50 1.13 -12.04
C TRP A 18 11.14 0.35 -10.78
N HIS A 19 11.16 -0.97 -10.90
CA HIS A 19 11.07 -1.87 -9.76
C HIS A 19 12.39 -1.91 -8.98
N ALA A 20 12.35 -2.48 -7.77
CA ALA A 20 13.48 -2.56 -6.85
C ALA A 20 14.74 -3.15 -7.50
N GLU A 21 14.57 -4.23 -8.28
CA GLU A 21 15.65 -4.96 -8.95
C GLU A 21 16.39 -4.05 -9.94
N VAL A 22 15.65 -3.30 -10.76
CA VAL A 22 16.24 -2.40 -11.75
C VAL A 22 16.95 -1.22 -11.07
N VAL A 23 16.40 -0.70 -9.97
CA VAL A 23 17.06 0.36 -9.18
C VAL A 23 18.38 -0.15 -8.59
N ALA A 24 18.37 -1.33 -7.96
CA ALA A 24 19.55 -1.93 -7.37
C ALA A 24 20.64 -2.25 -8.42
N LEU A 25 20.24 -2.80 -9.57
CA LEU A 25 21.15 -3.09 -10.68
C LEU A 25 21.78 -1.82 -11.27
N LYS A 26 21.01 -0.74 -11.40
CA LYS A 26 21.54 0.55 -11.87
C LYS A 26 22.57 1.13 -10.92
N GLN A 27 22.35 1.00 -9.61
CA GLN A 27 23.33 1.44 -8.62
C GLN A 27 24.59 0.57 -8.65
N ALA A 28 24.44 -0.76 -8.74
CA ALA A 28 25.56 -1.71 -8.78
C ALA A 28 26.39 -1.60 -10.08
N GLY A 29 25.79 -1.20 -11.20
CA GLY A 29 26.47 -1.09 -12.48
C GLY A 29 27.18 -2.39 -12.86
N LYS A 30 28.47 -2.29 -13.22
CA LYS A 30 29.28 -3.46 -13.61
C LYS A 30 29.58 -4.41 -12.46
N GLU A 31 29.51 -3.95 -11.21
CA GLU A 31 29.79 -4.78 -10.04
C GLU A 31 28.68 -5.82 -9.77
N ALA A 32 27.53 -5.67 -10.43
CA ALA A 32 26.46 -6.67 -10.41
C ALA A 32 26.88 -8.01 -11.06
N GLN A 33 27.83 -7.99 -12.00
CA GLN A 33 28.19 -9.17 -12.78
C GLN A 33 28.75 -10.28 -11.87
N SER A 34 28.19 -11.48 -12.02
CA SER A 34 28.45 -12.65 -11.19
C SER A 34 28.28 -12.36 -9.69
N GLY A 35 27.36 -11.46 -9.35
CA GLY A 35 26.96 -11.14 -7.98
C GLY A 35 25.73 -11.94 -7.54
N VAL A 36 25.35 -11.73 -6.28
CA VAL A 36 24.15 -12.31 -5.64
C VAL A 36 23.12 -11.21 -5.43
N MET A 37 21.87 -11.46 -5.85
CA MET A 37 20.75 -10.55 -5.65
C MET A 37 19.79 -11.12 -4.59
N TYR A 38 19.40 -10.28 -3.64
CA TYR A 38 18.34 -10.60 -2.67
C TYR A 38 17.12 -9.75 -2.98
N VAL A 39 15.97 -10.38 -3.15
CA VAL A 39 14.69 -9.72 -3.45
C VAL A 39 13.60 -10.21 -2.53
N THR A 40 12.74 -9.31 -2.07
CA THR A 40 11.67 -9.63 -1.13
C THR A 40 10.44 -10.25 -1.80
N LEU A 41 10.37 -10.25 -3.13
CA LEU A 41 9.28 -10.80 -3.93
C LEU A 41 9.85 -11.33 -5.24
N GLU A 42 9.25 -12.37 -5.80
CA GLU A 42 9.65 -12.95 -7.08
C GLU A 42 9.76 -11.89 -8.20
N PRO A 43 10.91 -11.83 -8.92
CA PRO A 43 11.08 -10.88 -10.00
C PRO A 43 10.07 -11.07 -11.13
N CYS A 44 9.47 -9.97 -11.60
CA CYS A 44 8.44 -10.05 -12.63
C CYS A 44 9.00 -10.58 -13.98
N CYS A 45 8.16 -11.34 -14.70
CA CYS A 45 8.52 -12.05 -15.93
C CYS A 45 7.64 -11.73 -17.15
N HIS A 46 6.74 -10.74 -17.03
CA HIS A 46 5.84 -10.30 -18.09
C HIS A 46 6.04 -8.81 -18.40
N TYR A 47 5.58 -8.38 -19.58
CA TYR A 47 5.55 -6.96 -19.95
C TYR A 47 4.28 -6.32 -19.38
N GLY A 48 4.47 -5.34 -18.49
CA GLY A 48 3.39 -4.50 -17.96
C GLY A 48 3.61 -3.04 -18.38
N ARG A 49 3.68 -2.15 -17.39
CA ARG A 49 4.09 -0.74 -17.63
C ARG A 49 5.59 -0.60 -17.88
N THR A 50 6.37 -1.58 -17.43
CA THR A 50 7.82 -1.67 -17.59
C THR A 50 8.20 -3.06 -18.10
N PRO A 51 9.39 -3.20 -18.71
CA PRO A 51 9.96 -4.50 -19.03
C PRO A 51 10.13 -5.39 -17.79
N PRO A 52 10.16 -6.73 -17.96
CA PRO A 52 10.29 -7.67 -16.85
C PRO A 52 11.66 -7.61 -16.17
N CYS A 53 11.68 -7.68 -14.84
CA CYS A 53 12.91 -7.62 -14.05
C CYS A 53 13.81 -8.82 -14.28
N THR A 54 13.23 -9.99 -14.54
CA THR A 54 14.01 -11.19 -14.94
C THR A 54 14.96 -10.91 -16.12
N GLN A 55 14.53 -10.17 -17.15
CA GLN A 55 15.41 -9.80 -18.27
C GLN A 55 16.56 -8.90 -17.82
N ALA A 56 16.30 -7.93 -16.93
CA ALA A 56 17.33 -7.05 -16.41
C ALA A 56 18.36 -7.81 -15.57
N ILE A 57 17.91 -8.78 -14.75
CA ILE A 57 18.77 -9.64 -13.93
C ILE A 57 19.67 -10.51 -14.81
N ILE A 58 19.11 -11.15 -15.84
CA ILE A 58 19.85 -11.97 -16.81
C ILE A 58 20.88 -11.10 -17.55
N ALA A 59 20.46 -9.94 -18.07
CA ALA A 59 21.35 -9.03 -18.81
C ALA A 59 22.49 -8.46 -17.95
N ALA A 60 22.27 -8.28 -16.64
CA ALA A 60 23.30 -7.87 -15.70
C ALA A 60 24.30 -8.98 -15.35
N GLY A 61 24.03 -10.22 -15.75
CA GLY A 61 24.89 -11.38 -15.46
C GLY A 61 24.93 -11.75 -13.98
N ILE A 62 23.83 -11.55 -13.25
CA ILE A 62 23.69 -12.02 -11.86
C ILE A 62 23.84 -13.55 -11.84
N ALA A 63 24.64 -14.08 -10.92
CA ALA A 63 24.87 -15.52 -10.82
C ALA A 63 23.84 -16.23 -9.93
N GLU A 64 23.31 -15.52 -8.94
CA GLU A 64 22.49 -16.08 -7.87
C GLU A 64 21.40 -15.10 -7.43
N VAL A 65 20.19 -15.60 -7.23
CA VAL A 65 19.04 -14.81 -6.78
C VAL A 65 18.37 -15.52 -5.61
N HIS A 66 18.27 -14.82 -4.48
CA HIS A 66 17.49 -15.22 -3.32
C HIS A 66 16.18 -14.44 -3.34
N LEU A 67 15.05 -15.14 -3.43
CA LEU A 67 13.73 -14.55 -3.29
C LEU A 67 13.08 -14.98 -1.98
N ALA A 68 12.55 -14.02 -1.24
CA ALA A 68 11.88 -14.30 0.02
C ALA A 68 10.56 -15.07 -0.18
N MET A 69 9.77 -14.69 -1.19
CA MET A 69 8.47 -15.32 -1.49
C MET A 69 8.18 -15.33 -3.00
N LEU A 70 7.32 -16.25 -3.44
CA LEU A 70 6.74 -16.22 -4.79
C LEU A 70 5.70 -15.11 -4.91
N ASP A 71 5.53 -14.55 -6.12
CA ASP A 71 4.49 -13.56 -6.38
C ASP A 71 3.13 -14.25 -6.48
N ALA A 72 2.14 -13.77 -5.72
CA ALA A 72 0.79 -14.33 -5.74
C ALA A 72 0.00 -13.96 -7.01
N ASN A 73 0.51 -13.04 -7.84
CA ASN A 73 -0.08 -12.69 -9.11
C ASN A 73 -0.04 -13.87 -10.08
N PRO A 74 -1.18 -14.32 -10.63
CA PRO A 74 -1.21 -15.44 -11.57
C PRO A 74 -0.33 -15.26 -12.82
N LEU A 75 -0.02 -14.01 -13.20
CA LEU A 75 0.88 -13.70 -14.31
C LEU A 75 2.36 -13.96 -14.01
N VAL A 76 2.74 -14.04 -12.74
CA VAL A 76 4.13 -14.18 -12.27
C VAL A 76 4.34 -15.49 -11.53
N SER A 77 3.52 -15.81 -10.52
CA SER A 77 3.54 -17.01 -9.67
C SER A 77 4.40 -18.19 -10.16
N GLY A 78 5.68 -18.18 -9.79
CA GLY A 78 6.69 -19.21 -10.08
C GLY A 78 7.38 -19.10 -11.45
N ARG A 79 6.79 -18.39 -12.40
CA ARG A 79 7.31 -18.24 -13.77
C ARG A 79 8.55 -17.35 -13.83
N GLY A 80 8.70 -16.40 -12.91
CA GLY A 80 9.88 -15.56 -12.79
C GLY A 80 11.07 -16.36 -12.28
N LYS A 81 10.85 -17.15 -11.21
CA LYS A 81 11.82 -18.13 -10.72
C LYS A 81 12.23 -19.10 -11.83
N ASP A 82 11.26 -19.78 -12.46
CA ASP A 82 11.53 -20.76 -13.52
C ASP A 82 12.34 -20.17 -14.68
N LYS A 83 12.05 -18.92 -15.04
CA LYS A 83 12.77 -18.22 -16.11
C LYS A 83 14.23 -17.97 -15.75
N LEU A 84 14.53 -17.58 -14.52
CA LEU A 84 15.91 -17.36 -14.07
C LEU A 84 16.69 -18.68 -14.05
N GLU A 85 16.08 -19.75 -13.54
CA GLU A 85 16.71 -21.08 -13.47
C GLU A 85 17.03 -21.63 -14.88
N ARG A 86 16.13 -21.45 -15.85
CA ARG A 86 16.37 -21.87 -17.25
C ARG A 86 17.54 -21.16 -17.92
N GLU A 87 17.86 -19.94 -17.48
CA GLU A 87 18.99 -19.15 -17.97
C GLU A 87 20.28 -19.44 -17.16
N GLY A 88 20.27 -20.47 -16.31
CA GLY A 88 21.43 -20.93 -15.55
C GLY A 88 21.74 -20.15 -14.27
N ILE A 89 20.84 -19.26 -13.85
CA ILE A 89 20.97 -18.53 -12.58
C ILE A 89 20.56 -19.45 -11.43
N LYS A 90 21.35 -19.49 -10.36
CA LYS A 90 20.98 -20.23 -9.14
C LYS A 90 19.90 -19.46 -8.39
N VAL A 91 18.83 -20.15 -8.01
CA VAL A 91 17.69 -19.51 -7.35
C VAL A 91 17.36 -20.19 -6.03
N TYR A 92 17.27 -19.40 -4.97
CA TYR A 92 16.91 -19.84 -3.62
C TYR A 92 15.62 -19.14 -3.18
N LEU A 93 14.70 -19.89 -2.56
CA LEU A 93 13.38 -19.41 -2.14
C LEU A 93 13.19 -19.63 -0.64
N GLY A 94 12.58 -18.65 0.03
CA GLY A 94 11.99 -18.82 1.37
C GLY A 94 12.71 -18.10 2.51
N GLU A 95 13.84 -17.44 2.22
CA GLU A 95 14.56 -16.64 3.22
C GLU A 95 13.71 -15.44 3.66
N HIS A 96 13.36 -15.38 4.96
CA HIS A 96 12.48 -14.34 5.51
C HIS A 96 11.08 -14.26 4.83
N GLU A 97 10.55 -15.42 4.40
CA GLU A 97 9.25 -15.49 3.72
C GLU A 97 8.10 -14.89 4.55
N GLU A 98 8.08 -15.16 5.86
CA GLU A 98 7.00 -14.68 6.74
C GLU A 98 7.01 -13.16 6.91
N GLU A 99 8.19 -12.53 6.97
CA GLU A 99 8.33 -11.08 6.95
C GLU A 99 7.91 -10.50 5.59
N ALA A 100 8.33 -11.13 4.49
CA ALA A 100 7.96 -10.70 3.15
C ALA A 100 6.44 -10.78 2.91
N LYS A 101 5.78 -11.84 3.41
CA LYS A 101 4.32 -11.99 3.38
C LYS A 101 3.62 -10.87 4.14
N LYS A 102 4.12 -10.47 5.31
CA LYS A 102 3.53 -9.35 6.09
C LYS A 102 3.63 -8.03 5.34
N VAL A 103 4.78 -7.75 4.71
CA VAL A 103 4.95 -6.52 3.90
C VAL A 103 4.00 -6.49 2.70
N ASN A 104 3.68 -7.65 2.13
CA ASN A 104 2.85 -7.77 0.93
C ASN A 104 1.39 -8.20 1.19
N GLU A 105 0.94 -8.31 2.45
CA GLU A 105 -0.36 -8.90 2.80
C GLU A 105 -1.55 -8.25 2.06
N ALA A 106 -1.50 -6.93 1.91
CA ALA A 106 -2.54 -6.17 1.24
C ALA A 106 -2.57 -6.43 -0.26
N TYR A 107 -1.39 -6.47 -0.89
CA TYR A 107 -1.24 -6.79 -2.30
C TYR A 107 -1.65 -8.24 -2.58
N THR A 108 -1.13 -9.20 -1.80
CA THR A 108 -1.41 -10.63 -1.93
C THR A 108 -2.91 -10.90 -1.82
N LYS A 109 -3.59 -10.34 -0.81
CA LYS A 109 -5.04 -10.50 -0.68
C LYS A 109 -5.76 -9.94 -1.91
N PHE A 110 -5.42 -8.73 -2.33
CA PHE A 110 -6.10 -8.09 -3.45
C PHE A 110 -5.91 -8.86 -4.76
N VAL A 111 -4.68 -9.24 -5.09
CA VAL A 111 -4.38 -9.89 -6.39
C VAL A 111 -4.96 -11.30 -6.48
N THR A 112 -5.10 -12.00 -5.36
CA THR A 112 -5.64 -13.37 -5.32
C THR A 112 -7.16 -13.43 -5.23
N THR A 113 -7.79 -12.48 -4.53
CA THR A 113 -9.24 -12.53 -4.25
C THR A 113 -10.06 -11.47 -4.98
N GLY A 114 -9.42 -10.44 -5.54
CA GLY A 114 -10.09 -9.24 -6.05
C GLY A 114 -10.71 -8.36 -4.97
N ILE A 115 -10.52 -8.68 -3.68
CA ILE A 115 -11.10 -7.97 -2.55
C ILE A 115 -9.98 -7.23 -1.78
N PRO A 116 -10.17 -5.95 -1.42
CA PRO A 116 -9.15 -5.19 -0.70
C PRO A 116 -8.86 -5.76 0.70
N PHE A 117 -7.64 -5.53 1.19
CA PHE A 117 -7.30 -5.74 2.58
C PHE A 117 -7.91 -4.65 3.46
N VAL A 118 -8.54 -5.07 4.55
CA VAL A 118 -9.35 -4.18 5.39
C VAL A 118 -8.77 -4.18 6.79
N THR A 119 -8.33 -3.00 7.23
CA THR A 119 -8.00 -2.75 8.62
C THR A 119 -9.18 -2.08 9.30
N ALA A 120 -9.77 -2.74 10.29
CA ALA A 120 -10.77 -2.14 11.15
C ALA A 120 -10.09 -1.44 12.34
N LYS A 121 -10.32 -0.13 12.51
CA LYS A 121 -9.70 0.67 13.57
C LYS A 121 -10.75 1.21 14.53
N PHE A 122 -10.52 1.01 15.82
CA PHE A 122 -11.36 1.55 16.89
C PHE A 122 -10.49 2.26 17.95
N ALA A 123 -11.03 3.27 18.61
CA ALA A 123 -10.49 3.79 19.88
C ALA A 123 -11.59 3.56 20.92
N VAL A 124 -11.27 2.80 21.96
CA VAL A 124 -12.23 2.39 22.99
C VAL A 124 -11.64 2.64 24.37
N SER A 125 -12.51 2.88 25.35
CA SER A 125 -12.15 2.79 26.75
C SER A 125 -11.78 1.35 27.12
N LEU A 126 -11.21 1.15 28.32
CA LEU A 126 -10.82 -0.18 28.81
C LEU A 126 -12.02 -1.14 28.90
N ASP A 127 -13.21 -0.62 29.18
CA ASP A 127 -14.49 -1.36 29.21
C ASP A 127 -15.20 -1.43 27.84
N GLY A 128 -14.49 -1.08 26.75
CA GLY A 128 -14.94 -1.31 25.38
C GLY A 128 -15.93 -0.28 24.82
N LYS A 129 -15.96 0.95 25.34
CA LYS A 129 -16.88 2.01 24.89
C LYS A 129 -16.21 3.00 23.96
N ILE A 130 -16.93 3.43 22.92
CA ILE A 130 -16.48 4.42 21.93
C ILE A 130 -16.98 5.85 22.23
N ALA A 131 -17.92 5.99 23.16
CA ALA A 131 -18.48 7.25 23.63
C ALA A 131 -19.23 7.02 24.95
N THR A 132 -19.48 8.09 25.70
CA THR A 132 -20.38 8.08 26.85
C THR A 132 -21.86 8.00 26.40
N LYS A 133 -22.79 7.83 27.35
CA LYS A 133 -24.24 7.80 27.05
C LYS A 133 -24.75 9.10 26.41
N SER A 134 -24.11 10.24 26.71
CA SER A 134 -24.44 11.54 26.10
C SER A 134 -23.80 11.74 24.72
N GLY A 135 -22.98 10.80 24.26
CA GLY A 135 -22.28 10.89 22.97
C GLY A 135 -20.91 11.57 23.04
N ASP A 136 -20.42 11.95 24.23
CA ASP A 136 -19.07 12.49 24.35
C ASP A 136 -18.02 11.40 24.07
N SER A 137 -17.23 11.61 23.04
CA SER A 137 -16.26 10.67 22.46
C SER A 137 -14.87 11.27 22.32
N LYS A 138 -14.70 12.55 22.69
CA LYS A 138 -13.46 13.27 22.39
C LYS A 138 -12.34 12.79 23.31
N TRP A 139 -11.28 12.33 22.68
CA TRP A 139 -9.99 12.01 23.32
C TRP A 139 -9.99 10.82 24.29
N ILE A 140 -10.75 9.77 23.96
CA ILE A 140 -10.63 8.45 24.62
C ILE A 140 -9.19 7.92 24.53
N SER A 141 -8.55 8.05 23.36
CA SER A 141 -7.15 7.68 23.12
C SER A 141 -6.24 8.91 23.08
N GLY A 142 -5.03 8.82 23.63
CA GLY A 142 -4.02 9.90 23.67
C GLY A 142 -3.39 10.27 22.32
N ASP A 143 -2.48 11.25 22.33
CA ASP A 143 -1.85 11.81 21.13
C ASP A 143 -1.05 10.81 20.29
N GLU A 144 -0.34 9.89 20.94
CA GLU A 144 0.47 8.88 20.24
C GLU A 144 -0.40 7.96 19.37
N ALA A 145 -1.53 7.50 19.93
CA ALA A 145 -2.49 6.69 19.18
C ALA A 145 -3.06 7.45 17.98
N ARG A 146 -3.27 8.76 18.11
CA ARG A 146 -3.76 9.61 17.01
C ARG A 146 -2.71 9.83 15.92
N LYS A 147 -1.44 9.99 16.29
CA LYS A 147 -0.31 10.02 15.35
C LYS A 147 -0.19 8.69 14.61
N TYR A 148 -0.34 7.57 15.32
CA TYR A 148 -0.31 6.24 14.71
C TYR A 148 -1.42 6.05 13.66
N VAL A 149 -2.65 6.49 13.95
CA VAL A 149 -3.75 6.45 12.96
C VAL A 149 -3.41 7.24 11.69
N HIS A 150 -2.65 8.34 11.79
CA HIS A 150 -2.23 9.05 10.59
C HIS A 150 -1.24 8.26 9.73
N ASN A 151 -0.39 7.42 10.33
CA ASN A 151 0.44 6.48 9.58
C ASN A 151 -0.41 5.42 8.88
N LEU A 152 -1.40 4.85 9.57
CA LEU A 152 -2.35 3.91 8.95
C LEU A 152 -3.07 4.53 7.74
N ARG A 153 -3.50 5.80 7.86
CA ARG A 153 -4.12 6.54 6.76
C ARG A 153 -3.17 6.77 5.58
N TYR A 154 -1.89 6.97 5.85
CA TYR A 154 -0.87 7.18 4.82
C TYR A 154 -0.56 5.89 4.05
N THR A 155 -0.56 4.75 4.73
CA THR A 155 -0.29 3.44 4.13
C THR A 155 -1.54 2.78 3.52
N SER A 156 -2.72 3.35 3.72
CA SER A 156 -3.98 2.85 3.15
C SER A 156 -4.33 3.57 1.85
N ASP A 157 -4.86 2.85 0.87
CA ASP A 157 -5.36 3.48 -0.37
C ASP A 157 -6.71 4.19 -0.17
N ALA A 158 -7.51 3.75 0.81
CA ALA A 158 -8.79 4.35 1.15
C ALA A 158 -9.06 4.33 2.66
N ILE A 159 -9.86 5.30 3.12
CA ILE A 159 -10.45 5.34 4.46
C ILE A 159 -11.96 5.31 4.31
N MET A 160 -12.62 4.43 5.04
CA MET A 160 -14.07 4.32 5.03
C MET A 160 -14.67 4.79 6.36
N ALA A 161 -15.76 5.56 6.28
CA ALA A 161 -16.58 5.92 7.44
C ALA A 161 -18.07 5.91 7.06
N GLY A 162 -18.93 5.66 8.05
CA GLY A 162 -20.37 5.84 7.90
C GLY A 162 -20.76 7.31 8.06
N VAL A 163 -21.87 7.71 7.43
CA VAL A 163 -22.38 9.10 7.51
C VAL A 163 -22.58 9.61 8.94
N ASN A 164 -22.92 8.74 9.91
CA ASN A 164 -23.10 9.18 11.30
C ASN A 164 -21.79 9.74 11.89
N THR A 165 -20.63 9.19 11.52
CA THR A 165 -19.33 9.77 11.92
C THR A 165 -19.15 11.16 11.32
N VAL A 166 -19.60 11.38 10.08
CA VAL A 166 -19.53 12.71 9.45
C VAL A 166 -20.44 13.70 10.17
N LEU A 167 -21.66 13.29 10.51
CA LEU A 167 -22.64 14.15 11.17
C LEU A 167 -22.24 14.53 12.61
N VAL A 168 -21.60 13.62 13.35
CA VAL A 168 -21.25 13.83 14.76
C VAL A 168 -19.89 14.48 14.91
N ASP A 169 -18.88 14.01 14.16
CA ASP A 169 -17.48 14.41 14.38
C ASP A 169 -16.97 15.43 13.36
N ASP A 170 -17.68 15.64 12.25
CA ASP A 170 -17.26 16.45 11.08
C ASP A 170 -15.77 16.27 10.73
N PRO A 171 -15.32 15.02 10.47
CA PRO A 171 -13.91 14.71 10.37
C PRO A 171 -13.37 15.07 8.97
N ARG A 172 -12.11 15.50 8.92
CA ARG A 172 -11.38 15.75 7.66
C ARG A 172 -10.99 14.45 6.92
N LEU A 173 -10.77 13.38 7.68
CA LEU A 173 -10.27 12.07 7.21
C LEU A 173 -8.99 12.13 6.34
N THR A 174 -8.12 13.13 6.56
CA THR A 174 -6.82 13.24 5.89
C THR A 174 -5.69 12.49 6.60
N ALA A 175 -4.66 12.15 5.83
CA ALA A 175 -3.35 11.72 6.33
C ALA A 175 -2.46 12.96 6.58
N ARG A 176 -1.98 13.12 7.81
CA ARG A 176 -1.25 14.30 8.30
C ARG A 176 -0.07 13.87 9.15
N SER A 177 1.03 14.60 9.13
CA SER A 177 2.18 14.37 10.02
C SER A 177 2.85 12.99 9.84
N CYS A 178 3.09 12.59 8.60
CA CYS A 178 3.83 11.35 8.30
C CYS A 178 5.34 11.61 8.45
N GLY A 179 6.04 10.82 9.28
CA GLY A 179 7.50 10.87 9.40
C GLY A 179 8.08 12.03 10.22
N GLY A 180 7.35 12.53 11.23
CA GLY A 180 7.86 13.55 12.18
C GLY A 180 7.93 14.98 11.63
N ARG A 181 7.61 15.18 10.35
CA ARG A 181 7.44 16.52 9.76
C ARG A 181 5.97 16.89 9.81
N GLY A 182 5.64 18.05 10.38
CA GLY A 182 4.28 18.59 10.31
C GLY A 182 3.85 18.82 8.86
N GLY A 183 2.56 18.66 8.56
CA GLY A 183 1.99 18.94 7.22
C GLY A 183 1.03 17.86 6.69
N THR A 184 0.38 18.16 5.57
CA THR A 184 -0.49 17.22 4.83
C THR A 184 0.34 16.32 3.91
N ALA A 185 0.06 15.02 3.92
CA ALA A 185 0.74 14.09 3.04
C ALA A 185 0.41 14.40 1.57
N ARG A 186 1.41 14.31 0.68
CA ARG A 186 1.22 14.54 -0.78
C ARG A 186 0.23 13.56 -1.40
N LYS A 187 0.29 12.28 -0.99
CA LYS A 187 -0.72 11.27 -1.36
C LYS A 187 -1.75 11.22 -0.24
N GLN A 188 -3.00 11.58 -0.55
CA GLN A 188 -4.14 11.40 0.33
C GLN A 188 -4.89 10.11 -0.03
N PRO A 189 -5.39 9.36 0.96
CA PRO A 189 -6.25 8.20 0.69
C PRO A 189 -7.60 8.65 0.11
N LEU A 190 -8.25 7.77 -0.65
CA LEU A 190 -9.63 7.98 -1.05
C LEU A 190 -10.53 7.95 0.19
N ARG A 191 -11.34 8.98 0.40
CA ARG A 191 -12.33 9.00 1.49
C ARG A 191 -13.61 8.38 0.98
N VAL A 192 -14.03 7.26 1.55
CA VAL A 192 -15.27 6.56 1.19
C VAL A 192 -16.29 6.79 2.29
N ILE A 193 -17.33 7.54 1.98
CA ILE A 193 -18.43 7.80 2.92
C ILE A 193 -19.61 6.93 2.53
N VAL A 194 -20.02 6.04 3.43
CA VAL A 194 -21.19 5.18 3.24
C VAL A 194 -22.41 5.89 3.82
N ASP A 195 -23.32 6.29 2.95
CA ASP A 195 -24.49 7.10 3.27
C ASP A 195 -25.72 6.63 2.52
N GLY A 196 -26.46 5.68 3.09
CA GLY A 196 -27.64 5.11 2.42
C GLY A 196 -28.70 6.14 1.99
N LYS A 197 -28.81 7.29 2.68
CA LYS A 197 -29.90 8.25 2.51
C LYS A 197 -29.46 9.60 1.94
N GLY A 198 -28.17 9.83 1.71
CA GLY A 198 -27.65 11.13 1.25
C GLY A 198 -27.81 12.23 2.29
N ARG A 199 -27.50 11.93 3.55
CA ARG A 199 -27.54 12.90 4.68
C ARG A 199 -26.23 13.66 4.87
N THR A 200 -25.17 13.32 4.14
CA THR A 200 -23.86 13.95 4.26
C THR A 200 -23.97 15.43 3.87
N PRO A 201 -23.70 16.38 4.79
CA PRO A 201 -23.81 17.80 4.49
C PRO A 201 -22.75 18.22 3.46
N LEU A 202 -23.13 19.01 2.46
CA LEU A 202 -22.19 19.56 1.46
C LEU A 202 -21.11 20.44 2.08
N THR A 203 -21.38 20.97 3.26
CA THR A 203 -20.46 21.79 4.05
C THR A 203 -19.50 20.97 4.93
N ALA A 204 -19.54 19.63 4.89
CA ALA A 204 -18.68 18.78 5.70
C ALA A 204 -17.19 19.05 5.42
N GLN A 205 -16.37 19.08 6.47
CA GLN A 205 -14.95 19.44 6.38
C GLN A 205 -14.17 18.57 5.40
N LEU A 206 -14.54 17.29 5.27
CA LEU A 206 -13.89 16.36 4.33
C LEU A 206 -13.96 16.82 2.87
N PHE A 207 -14.95 17.63 2.47
CA PHE A 207 -15.05 18.14 1.09
C PHE A 207 -14.12 19.32 0.83
N SER A 208 -13.72 20.05 1.88
CA SER A 208 -12.80 21.19 1.78
C SER A 208 -11.31 20.78 1.82
N GLU A 209 -11.03 19.50 2.05
CA GLU A 209 -9.68 18.98 2.25
C GLU A 209 -9.14 18.29 0.98
N PRO A 210 -7.83 18.35 0.72
CA PRO A 210 -7.22 17.78 -0.48
C PRO A 210 -7.44 16.27 -0.59
N GLY A 211 -7.47 15.77 -1.82
CA GLY A 211 -7.76 14.37 -2.14
C GLY A 211 -9.17 14.19 -2.68
N LYS A 212 -9.55 12.93 -2.93
CA LYS A 212 -10.86 12.58 -3.49
C LYS A 212 -11.78 12.03 -2.42
N THR A 213 -13.07 12.28 -2.57
CA THR A 213 -14.12 11.68 -1.76
C THR A 213 -15.07 10.93 -2.68
N LEU A 214 -15.39 9.69 -2.31
CA LEU A 214 -16.42 8.87 -2.91
C LEU A 214 -17.57 8.77 -1.91
N LEU A 215 -18.74 9.24 -2.32
CA LEU A 215 -19.98 9.09 -1.55
C LEU A 215 -20.74 7.87 -2.10
N ALA A 216 -20.86 6.83 -1.29
CA ALA A 216 -21.58 5.62 -1.62
C ALA A 216 -23.02 5.72 -1.09
N LEU A 217 -23.97 5.90 -2.00
CA LEU A 217 -25.38 6.13 -1.70
C LEU A 217 -26.21 4.86 -1.94
N GLY A 218 -27.24 4.66 -1.10
CA GLY A 218 -28.21 3.57 -1.24
C GLY A 218 -29.38 3.90 -2.16
N LYS A 219 -29.46 5.15 -2.62
CA LYS A 219 -30.48 5.64 -3.56
C LYS A 219 -29.84 6.05 -4.89
N PHE A 220 -30.63 6.01 -5.96
CA PHE A 220 -30.25 6.68 -7.20
C PHE A 220 -30.19 8.19 -6.97
N VAL A 221 -29.19 8.82 -7.57
CA VAL A 221 -28.92 10.26 -7.49
C VAL A 221 -29.25 10.85 -8.83
N THR A 222 -30.08 11.90 -8.86
CA THR A 222 -30.35 12.61 -10.11
C THR A 222 -29.08 13.34 -10.58
N PRO A 223 -28.94 13.65 -11.89
CA PRO A 223 -27.83 14.46 -12.37
C PRO A 223 -27.72 15.82 -11.67
N GLU A 224 -28.85 16.40 -11.26
CA GLU A 224 -28.93 17.67 -10.52
C GLU A 224 -28.38 17.53 -9.09
N GLU A 225 -28.79 16.48 -8.36
CA GLU A 225 -28.22 16.17 -7.06
C GLU A 225 -26.71 15.93 -7.19
N LYS A 226 -26.27 15.19 -8.22
CA LYS A 226 -24.84 14.94 -8.50
C LYS A 226 -24.06 16.21 -8.82
N ALA A 227 -24.66 17.18 -9.50
CA ALA A 227 -24.03 18.46 -9.80
C ALA A 227 -23.87 19.36 -8.56
N THR A 228 -24.57 19.03 -7.48
CA THR A 228 -24.49 19.74 -6.20
C THR A 228 -23.39 19.17 -5.28
N PHE A 229 -22.87 17.97 -5.58
CA PHE A 229 -21.76 17.30 -4.86
C PHE A 229 -20.40 17.53 -5.54
#